data_AF-A0A8J8D8H8-F1
#
_entry.id   AF-A0A8J8D8H8-F1
#
_cell.length_a   1.000
_cell.length_b   1.000
_cell.length_c   1.000
_cell.angle_alpha   90.00
_cell.angle_beta   90.00
_cell.angle_gamma   90.00
#
_symmetry.space_group_name_H-M   'P 1'
#
loop_
_entity.id
_entity.type
_entity.pdbx_description
1 polymer ?
#
loop_
_entity_poly.entity_id
_entity_poly.type
_entity_poly.pdbx_seq_one_letter_code
_entity_poly.pdbx_strand_id
1 'polypeptide(L)' 'MPECPYCGRWFRTKRGLQQHIAKSHSVKIPFGGRMIDPSTIDILGMMERRAERAKRRKKKGFSLW' A
#
# COMPACT_ATOMS: atom_id res chain seq x y z
N MET A 1 -4.74 -10.67 -1.18
CA MET A 1 -3.70 -9.76 -1.71
C MET A 1 -3.50 -8.69 -0.65
N PRO A 2 -2.39 -8.70 0.12
CA PRO A 2 -2.18 -7.76 1.23
C PRO A 2 -2.06 -6.31 0.75
N GLU A 3 -2.61 -5.38 1.52
CA GLU A 3 -2.58 -3.92 1.29
C GLU A 3 -1.66 -3.24 2.31
N CYS A 4 -0.93 -2.22 1.88
CA CYS A 4 -0.11 -1.40 2.76
C CYS A 4 -0.97 -0.42 3.56
N PRO A 5 -0.89 -0.39 4.90
CA PRO A 5 -1.69 0.50 5.73
C PRO A 5 -1.22 1.96 5.72
N TYR A 6 -0.08 2.27 5.09
CA TYR A 6 0.46 3.64 5.03
C TYR A 6 0.21 4.33 3.69
N CYS A 7 0.01 3.56 2.62
CA CYS A 7 -0.22 4.11 1.29
C CYS A 7 -1.34 3.40 0.52
N GLY A 8 -1.80 2.21 0.89
CA GLY A 8 -2.85 1.49 0.15
C GLY A 8 -2.37 0.80 -1.13
N ARG A 9 -1.07 0.57 -1.28
CA ARG A 9 -0.54 -0.29 -2.35
C ARG A 9 -0.86 -1.76 -2.05
N TRP A 10 -1.26 -2.49 -3.09
CA TRP A 10 -1.60 -3.91 -3.00
C TRP A 10 -0.44 -4.77 -3.50
N PHE A 11 -0.06 -5.79 -2.73
CA PHE A 11 1.03 -6.70 -3.04
C PHE A 11 0.53 -8.11 -3.25
N ARG A 12 1.22 -8.88 -4.10
CA ARG A 12 0.88 -10.29 -4.35
C ARG A 12 1.20 -11.19 -3.16
N THR A 13 2.21 -10.84 -2.36
CA THR A 13 2.72 -11.66 -1.24
C THR A 13 2.91 -10.83 0.04
N LYS A 14 2.85 -11.49 1.21
CA LYS A 14 3.12 -10.86 2.52
C LYS A 14 4.57 -10.35 2.64
N ARG A 15 5.53 -11.15 2.16
CA ARG A 15 6.95 -10.77 2.12
C ARG A 15 7.18 -9.49 1.31
N GLY A 16 6.50 -9.34 0.16
CA GLY A 16 6.58 -8.12 -0.65
C GLY A 16 6.06 -6.89 0.09
N LEU A 17 4.95 -7.03 0.83
CA LEU A 17 4.43 -5.95 1.67
C LEU A 17 5.42 -5.54 2.77
N GLN A 18 6.01 -6.50 3.50
CA GLN A 18 6.97 -6.20 4.56
C GLN A 18 8.22 -5.49 4.02
N GLN A 19 8.76 -5.95 2.88
CA GLN A 19 9.89 -5.30 2.24
C GLN A 19 9.56 -3.88 1.75
N HIS A 20 8.33 -3.66 1.26
CA HIS A 20 7.87 -2.34 0.91
C HIS A 20 7.82 -1.40 2.12
N ILE A 21 7.21 -1.82 3.23
CA ILE A 21 7.14 -1.01 4.45
C ILE A 21 8.56 -0.65 4.94
N ALA A 22 9.46 -1.63 4.94
CA ALA A 22 10.84 -1.48 5.38
C ALA A 22 11.74 -0.63 4.45
N LYS A 23 11.29 -0.28 3.24
CA LYS A 23 12.07 0.54 2.29
C LYS A 23 11.42 1.89 2.03
N SER A 24 10.10 1.90 1.91
CA SER A 24 9.31 3.06 1.53
C SER A 24 8.78 3.83 2.73
N HIS A 25 8.59 3.17 3.88
CA HIS A 25 7.98 3.77 5.06
C HIS A 25 8.89 3.80 6.28
N SER A 26 10.10 3.27 6.21
CA SER A 26 11.03 3.31 7.33
C SER A 26 12.27 4.11 7.02
N VAL A 27 12.68 4.93 7.97
CA VAL A 27 13.97 5.62 7.97
C VAL A 27 14.94 4.88 8.89
N LYS A 28 16.20 4.81 8.45
CA LYS A 28 17.29 4.26 9.26
C LYS A 28 17.69 5.31 10.29
N ILE A 29 17.61 4.94 11.57
CA ILE A 29 18.12 5.78 12.64
C ILE A 29 19.59 5.41 12.93
N PRO A 30 20.42 6.38 13.39
CA PRO A 30 21.86 6.17 13.60
C PRO A 30 22.19 5.03 14.58
N PHE A 31 21.27 4.69 15.48
CA PHE A 31 21.41 3.60 16.44
C PHE A 31 20.98 2.21 15.90
N GLY A 32 21.00 2.00 14.59
CA GLY A 32 20.74 0.69 13.98
C GLY A 32 19.27 0.24 13.95
N GLY A 33 18.34 1.06 14.46
CA GLY A 33 16.90 0.82 14.37
C GLY A 33 16.28 1.29 13.05
N ARG A 34 15.01 0.92 12.85
CA ARG A 34 14.16 1.44 11.78
C ARG A 34 12.93 2.06 12.42
N MET A 35 12.74 3.36 12.19
CA MET A 35 11.54 4.09 12.61
C MET A 35 10.64 4.30 11.40
N ILE A 36 9.32 4.25 11.60
CA ILE A 36 8.36 4.57 10.54
C ILE A 36 8.40 6.07 10.32
N ASP A 37 8.61 6.48 9.08
CA ASP A 37 8.67 7.88 8.70
C ASP A 37 7.27 8.40 8.35
N PRO A 38 6.72 9.35 9.13
CA PRO A 38 5.37 9.84 8.92
C PRO A 38 5.17 10.57 7.59
N SER A 39 6.22 11.11 6.97
CA SER A 39 6.11 11.87 5.71
C SER A 39 5.84 10.97 4.50
N THR A 40 6.14 9.68 4.62
CA THR A 40 5.88 8.68 3.58
C THR A 40 4.43 8.15 3.59
N ILE A 41 3.62 8.59 4.55
CA ILE A 41 2.21 8.18 4.67
C ILE A 41 1.40 8.96 3.62
N ASP A 42 0.86 8.23 2.65
CA ASP A 42 0.10 8.78 1.52
C ASP A 42 -1.37 8.40 1.67
N ILE A 43 -2.08 9.17 2.52
CA ILE A 43 -3.50 8.95 2.82
C ILE A 43 -4.36 9.20 1.58
N LEU A 44 -4.06 10.25 0.82
CA LEU A 44 -4.80 10.59 -0.40
C LEU A 44 -4.69 9.45 -1.43
N GLY A 45 -3.46 9.00 -1.72
CA GLY A 45 -3.24 7.90 -2.64
C GLY A 45 -3.82 6.56 -2.14
N MET A 46 -3.95 6.36 -0.83
CA MET A 46 -4.64 5.20 -0.27
C MET A 46 -6.13 5.19 -0.63
N MET A 47 -6.80 6.34 -0.49
CA MET A 47 -8.22 6.49 -0.84
C MET A 47 -8.44 6.26 -2.36
N GLU A 48 -7.60 6.87 -3.19
CA GLU A 48 -7.68 6.73 -4.64
C GLU A 48 -7.50 5.28 -5.11
N ARG A 49 -6.48 4.57 -4.58
CA ARG A 49 -6.22 3.16 -4.96
C ARG A 49 -7.37 2.25 -4.56
N ARG A 50 -8.01 2.53 -3.42
CA ARG A 50 -9.20 1.81 -2.97
C ARG A 50 -10.39 2.06 -3.90
N ALA A 51 -10.61 3.32 -4.29
CA ALA A 51 -11.67 3.69 -5.24
C ALA A 51 -11.46 3.05 -6.62
N GLU A 52 -10.25 3.10 -7.17
CA GLU A 52 -9.90 2.48 -8.44
C GLU A 52 -10.12 0.96 -8.43
N ARG A 53 -9.78 0.29 -7.32
CA ARG A 53 -10.05 -1.15 -7.17
C ARG A 53 -11.55 -1.45 -7.13
N ALA A 54 -12.35 -0.60 -6.49
CA ALA A 54 -13.81 -0.73 -6.48
C ALA A 54 -14.41 -0.54 -7.88
N LYS A 55 -13.95 0.46 -8.63
CA LYS A 55 -14.36 0.68 -10.04
C LYS A 55 -14.02 -0.52 -10.93
N ARG A 56 -12.80 -1.07 -10.82
CA ARG A 56 -12.39 -2.28 -11.57
C ARG A 56 -13.25 -3.50 -11.27
N ARG A 57 -13.70 -3.67 -10.02
CA ARG A 57 -14.63 -4.75 -9.64
C ARG A 57 -16.00 -4.57 -10.29
N LYS A 58 -16.56 -3.35 -10.26
CA LYS A 58 -17.83 -3.05 -10.93
C LYS A 58 -17.75 -3.25 -12.44
N LYS A 59 -16.66 -2.81 -13.09
CA LYS A 59 -16.45 -2.98 -14.54
C LYS A 59 -16.38 -4.45 -14.96
N LYS A 60 -15.73 -5.32 -14.17
CA LYS A 60 -15.71 -6.77 -14.42
C LYS A 60 -17.08 -7.44 -14.24
N GLY A 61 -17.90 -6.95 -13.31
CA GLY A 61 -19.27 -7.43 -13.14
C GLY A 61 -20.19 -7.04 -14.30
N PHE A 62 -19.94 -5.89 -14.93
CA PHE A 62 -20.72 -5.40 -16.07
C PHE A 62 -20.37 -6.09 -17.40
N SER A 63 -19.14 -6.58 -17.60
CA SER A 63 -18.73 -7.24 -18.85
C SER A 63 -19.00 -8.76 -18.89
N LEU A 64 -19.65 -9.31 -17.86
CA LEU A 64 -19.98 -10.74 -17.78
C LEU A 64 -21.44 -11.03 -18.14
N TRP A 65 -22.13 -10.04 -18.74
CA TRP A 65 -23.49 -10.12 -19.25
C TRP A 65 -23.50 -9.72 -20.73
#